data_AF-A0A660RJM4-F1
#
_entry.id   AF-A0A660RJM4-F1
#
_cell.length_a   1.000
_cell.length_b   1.000
_cell.length_c   1.000
_cell.angle_alpha   90.00
_cell.angle_beta   90.00
_cell.angle_gamma   90.00
#
_symmetry.space_group_name_H-M   'P 1'
#
loop_
_entity.id
_entity.type
_entity.pdbx_description
1 polymer ?
#
loop_
_entity_poly.entity_id
_entity_poly.type
_entity_poly.pdbx_seq_one_letter_code
_entity_poly.pdbx_strand_id
1 'polypeptide(L)' 'MLFDKEFIKKCAYDSDLRKIIYAVADMKEQEKEIFGKKMRLYFLDKSGVEDRKAMEFYEMLLKGDNAAKLKECIEGLRGG' A
#
# COMPACT_ATOMS: atom_id res chain seq x y z
N MET A 1 -6.90 9.73 -11.86
CA MET A 1 -6.87 8.57 -10.93
C MET A 1 -5.46 8.49 -10.35
N LEU A 2 -5.31 8.38 -9.03
CA LEU A 2 -4.00 8.29 -8.36
C LEU A 2 -3.24 6.99 -8.66
N PHE A 3 -3.95 5.96 -9.12
CA PHE A 3 -3.41 4.63 -9.46
C PHE A 3 -3.87 4.24 -10.86
N ASP A 4 -3.01 3.59 -11.65
CA ASP A 4 -3.40 3.10 -12.97
C ASP A 4 -4.26 1.82 -12.89
N LYS A 5 -5.03 1.53 -13.94
CA LYS A 5 -5.96 0.40 -13.95
C LYS A 5 -5.27 -0.97 -13.83
N GLU A 6 -4.10 -1.13 -14.42
CA GLU A 6 -3.34 -2.39 -14.38
C GLU A 6 -2.83 -2.66 -12.96
N PHE A 7 -2.34 -1.61 -12.29
CA PHE A 7 -1.91 -1.66 -10.89
C PHE A 7 -3.07 -2.02 -9.96
N ILE A 8 -4.22 -1.35 -10.09
CA ILE A 8 -5.39 -1.65 -9.25
C ILE A 8 -5.82 -3.10 -9.48
N LYS A 9 -5.86 -3.59 -10.73
CA LYS A 9 -6.18 -5.00 -11.02
C LYS A 9 -5.19 -5.95 -10.35
N LYS A 10 -3.88 -5.72 -10.48
CA LYS A 10 -2.87 -6.56 -9.81
C LYS A 10 -3.10 -6.62 -8.30
N CYS A 11 -3.31 -5.47 -7.67
CA CYS A 11 -3.65 -5.39 -6.26
C CYS A 11 -4.98 -6.09 -5.94
N ALA A 12 -5.97 -6.03 -6.82
CA ALA A 12 -7.28 -6.65 -6.62
C ALA A 12 -7.27 -8.17 -6.78
N TYR A 13 -6.32 -8.76 -7.52
CA TYR A 13 -6.23 -10.20 -7.77
C TYR A 13 -5.17 -10.90 -6.93
N ASP A 14 -4.10 -10.21 -6.51
CA ASP A 14 -3.11 -10.73 -5.57
C ASP A 14 -3.60 -10.70 -4.12
N SER A 15 -3.68 -11.86 -3.45
CA SER A 15 -4.20 -11.94 -2.08
C SER A 15 -3.32 -11.27 -1.04
N ASP A 16 -2.01 -11.27 -1.23
CA ASP A 16 -1.10 -10.75 -0.23
C ASP A 16 -0.99 -9.24 -0.33
N LEU A 17 -1.00 -8.69 -1.54
CA LEU A 17 -1.14 -7.25 -1.75
C LEU A 17 -2.47 -6.72 -1.18
N ARG A 18 -3.60 -7.42 -1.38
CA ARG A 18 -4.88 -7.00 -0.79
C ARG A 18 -4.82 -6.92 0.73
N LYS A 19 -4.27 -7.95 1.38
CA LYS A 19 -4.14 -7.97 2.86
C LYS A 19 -3.35 -6.78 3.36
N ILE A 20 -2.23 -6.46 2.70
CA ILE A 20 -1.40 -5.32 3.07
C ILE A 20 -2.18 -4.01 2.90
N ILE A 21 -2.82 -3.80 1.75
CA ILE A 21 -3.58 -2.57 1.47
C ILE A 21 -4.71 -2.40 2.48
N TYR A 22 -5.44 -3.46 2.79
CA TYR A 22 -6.58 -3.41 3.71
C TYR A 22 -6.12 -3.15 5.14
N ALA A 23 -5.03 -3.79 5.58
CA ALA A 23 -4.44 -3.55 6.88
C ALA A 23 -3.98 -2.09 7.03
N VAL A 24 -3.31 -1.52 6.03
CA VAL A 24 -2.85 -0.13 6.06
C VAL A 24 -4.02 0.86 5.96
N ALA A 25 -5.08 0.52 5.21
CA ALA A 25 -6.27 1.35 5.08
C ALA A 25 -7.04 1.46 6.41
N ASP A 26 -7.08 0.39 7.21
CA ASP A 26 -7.78 0.34 8.49
C ASP A 26 -6.96 0.90 9.68
N MET A 27 -5.68 1.23 9.46
CA MET A 27 -4.84 1.88 10.49
C MET A 27 -5.30 3.31 10.79
N LYS A 28 -5.29 3.67 12.08
CA LYS A 28 -5.40 5.05 12.53
C LYS A 28 -4.16 5.85 12.12
N GLU A 29 -4.28 7.18 12.08
CA GLU A 29 -3.15 8.06 11.70
C GLU A 29 -1.88 7.80 12.53
N GLN A 30 -2.03 7.65 13.85
CA GLN A 30 -0.91 7.34 14.74
C GLN A 30 -0.24 6.00 14.40
N GLU A 31 -1.04 5.00 14.02
CA GLU A 31 -0.54 3.68 13.63
C GLU A 31 0.18 3.75 12.29
N LYS A 32 -0.34 4.51 11.32
CA LYS A 32 0.31 4.79 10.03
C LYS A 32 1.66 5.49 10.23
N GLU A 33 1.75 6.46 11.12
CA GLU A 33 3.01 7.14 11.43
C GLU A 33 4.05 6.19 12.02
N ILE A 34 3.65 5.38 13.00
CA ILE A 34 4.53 4.38 13.63
C ILE A 34 4.97 3.34 12.59
N PHE A 35 4.05 2.85 11.78
CA PHE A 35 4.35 1.88 10.73
C PHE A 35 5.30 2.47 9.68
N GLY A 36 5.09 3.71 9.24
CA GLY A 36 6.00 4.39 8.32
C GLY A 36 7.42 4.55 8.89
N LYS A 37 7.56 4.85 10.18
CA LYS A 37 8.87 4.86 10.85
C LYS A 37 9.53 3.48 10.84
N LYS A 38 8.77 2.42 11.13
CA LYS A 38 9.27 1.03 11.08
C LYS A 38 9.70 0.61 9.68
N MET A 39 8.95 0.97 8.65
CA MET A 39 9.31 0.68 7.25
C MET A 39 10.60 1.38 6.84
N ARG A 40 10.75 2.68 7.15
CA ARG A 40 12.00 3.41 6.88
C ARG A 40 13.20 2.78 7.57
N LEU A 41 13.04 2.32 8.82
CA LEU A 41 14.11 1.64 9.55
C LEU A 41 14.42 0.26 8.93
N TYR A 42 13.40 -0.51 8.56
CA TYR A 42 13.54 -1.83 7.95
C TYR A 42 14.26 -1.78 6.60
N PHE A 43 14.02 -0.74 5.80
CA PHE A 43 14.65 -0.56 4.49
C PHE A 43 15.97 0.22 4.53
N LEU A 44 16.42 0.68 5.69
CA LEU A 44 17.60 1.54 5.83
C LEU A 44 18.88 0.87 5.29
N ASP A 45 19.03 -0.42 5.53
CA ASP A 45 20.19 -1.23 5.14
C ASP A 45 19.94 -2.07 3.88
N LYS A 46 18.78 -1.88 3.23
CA LYS A 46 18.34 -2.66 2.07
C LYS A 46 18.51 -1.86 0.79
N SER A 47 19.37 -2.33 -0.11
CA SER A 47 19.69 -1.66 -1.37
C SER A 47 19.29 -2.46 -2.61
N GLY A 48 18.53 -3.55 -2.46
CA GLY A 48 18.02 -4.34 -3.58
C GLY A 48 17.04 -3.54 -4.45
N VAL A 49 16.95 -3.89 -5.74
CA VAL A 49 15.93 -3.32 -6.63
C VAL A 49 14.52 -3.64 -6.11
N GLU A 50 14.32 -4.85 -5.61
CA GLU A 50 13.06 -5.29 -5.02
C GLU A 50 12.74 -4.54 -3.73
N ASP A 51 13.75 -4.35 -2.87
CA ASP A 51 13.60 -3.57 -1.63
C ASP A 51 13.17 -2.13 -1.89
N ARG A 52 13.78 -1.47 -2.89
CA ARG A 52 13.40 -0.11 -3.28
C ARG A 52 11.96 -0.05 -3.75
N LYS A 53 11.54 -0.98 -4.62
CA LYS A 53 10.15 -1.04 -5.10
C LYS A 53 9.15 -1.30 -3.98
N ALA A 54 9.51 -2.16 -3.02
CA ALA A 54 8.68 -2.42 -1.85
C ALA A 54 8.57 -1.16 -0.96
N MET A 55 9.67 -0.45 -0.74
CA MET A 55 9.67 0.81 0.01
C MET A 55 8.79 1.86 -0.68
N GLU A 56 8.94 2.07 -1.99
CA GLU A 56 8.10 2.98 -2.79
C GLU A 56 6.61 2.63 -2.68
N PHE A 57 6.28 1.34 -2.71
CA PHE A 57 4.90 0.87 -2.52
C PHE A 57 4.35 1.25 -1.15
N TYR A 58 5.10 1.01 -0.06
CA TYR A 58 4.66 1.39 1.28
C TYR A 58 4.55 2.91 1.47
N GLU A 59 5.50 3.69 0.94
CA GLU A 59 5.44 5.15 1.00
C GLU A 59 4.21 5.69 0.26
N MET A 60 3.91 5.12 -0.91
CA MET A 60 2.70 5.47 -1.66
C MET A 60 1.43 5.15 -0.85
N LEU A 61 1.34 3.98 -0.20
CA LEU A 61 0.17 3.62 0.61
C LEU A 61 -0.03 4.55 1.82
N LEU A 62 1.07 4.92 2.48
CA LEU A 62 1.04 5.74 3.70
C LEU A 62 0.84 7.24 3.44
N LYS A 63 0.89 7.67 2.19
CA LYS A 63 0.72 9.09 1.83
C LYS A 63 -0.76 9.49 1.88
N GLY A 64 -1.14 10.23 2.92
CA GLY A 64 -2.51 10.71 3.11
C GLY A 64 -3.51 9.54 3.13
N ASP A 65 -4.60 9.68 2.37
CA ASP A 65 -5.65 8.66 2.29
C ASP A 65 -5.46 7.64 1.16
N ASN A 66 -4.25 7.49 0.65
CA ASN A 66 -3.98 6.65 -0.52
C ASN A 66 -4.40 5.18 -0.31
N ALA A 67 -4.09 4.59 0.85
CA ALA A 67 -4.51 3.22 1.15
C ALA A 67 -6.04 3.06 1.17
N ALA A 68 -6.78 4.03 1.72
CA ALA A 68 -8.24 4.01 1.75
C ALA A 68 -8.83 4.14 0.33
N LYS A 69 -8.33 5.10 -0.46
CA LYS A 69 -8.74 5.27 -1.87
C LYS A 69 -8.44 4.04 -2.72
N LEU A 70 -7.30 3.37 -2.49
CA LEU A 70 -6.95 2.15 -3.20
C LEU A 70 -7.88 0.99 -2.80
N LYS A 71 -8.22 0.87 -1.51
CA LYS A 71 -9.19 -0.11 -1.02
C LYS A 71 -10.55 0.07 -1.72
N GLU A 72 -11.07 1.30 -1.79
CA GLU A 72 -12.31 1.62 -2.51
C GLU A 72 -12.25 1.23 -4.00
N CYS A 73 -11.12 1.52 -4.67
CA CYS A 73 -10.93 1.12 -6.08
C CYS A 73 -10.96 -0.40 -6.27
N ILE A 74 -10.36 -1.15 -5.34
CA ILE A 74 -10.33 -2.62 -5.38
C ILE A 74 -11.72 -3.20 -5.12
N GLU A 75 -12.45 -2.65 -4.15
CA GLU A 75 -13.82 -3.08 -3.83
C GLU A 75 -14.77 -2.81 -5.01
N GLY A 76 -14.64 -1.65 -5.66
CA GLY A 76 -15.42 -1.31 -6.86
C GLY A 76 -15.15 -2.20 -8.08
N LEU A 77 -13.98 -2.83 -8.18
CA LEU A 77 -13.67 -3.82 -9.24
C LEU A 77 -14.24 -5.22 -8.96
N ARG A 78 -14.49 -5.55 -7.69
CA ARG A 78 -15.00 -6.86 -7.27
C ARG A 78 -16.52 -6.87 -7.11
N GLY A 79 -17.13 -5.70 -6.94
CA GLY A 79 -18.58 -5.51 -6.81
C GLY A 79 -19.34 -5.29 -8.12
N GLY A 80 -18.73 -5.62 -9.28
CA GLY A 80 -19.34 -5.51 -10.61
C GLY A 80 -19.43 -6.85 -11.33
#